data_AF-S0DDE4-F1
#
_entry.id   AF-S0DDE4-F1
#
_cell.length_a   1.000
_cell.length_b   1.000
_cell.length_c   1.000
_cell.angle_alpha   90.00
_cell.angle_beta   90.00
_cell.angle_gamma   90.00
#
_symmetry.space_group_name_H-M   'P 1'
#
loop_
_entity.id
_entity.type
_entity.pdbx_description
1 polymer ?
#
loop_
_entity_poly.entity_id
_entity_poly.type
_entity_poly.pdbx_seq_one_letter_code
_entity_poly.pdbx_strand_id
1 'polypeptide(L)' 'MFYLKKNAPKPNGKVPVMGRITVNGSIAQFSCKLDIAPSLWDLKSNRAAGKSLEAQKI' A
#
# COMPACT_ATOMS: atom_id res chain seq x y z
N MET A 1 8.29 3.99 -4.78
CA MET A 1 8.12 3.24 -3.52
C MET A 1 6.65 3.13 -3.17
N PHE A 2 6.20 2.00 -2.60
CA PHE A 2 4.83 1.84 -2.08
C PHE A 2 4.80 1.85 -0.55
N TYR A 3 3.68 2.26 0.05
CA TYR A 3 3.49 2.27 1.50
C TYR A 3 2.00 2.35 1.86
N LEU A 4 1.67 2.19 3.14
CA LEU A 4 0.28 2.24 3.63
C LEU A 4 -0.07 3.60 4.23
N LYS A 5 -1.24 4.15 3.90
CA LYS A 5 -1.80 5.33 4.58
C LYS A 5 -2.50 4.93 5.88
N LYS A 6 -1.72 4.59 6.91
CA LYS A 6 -2.23 4.07 8.20
C LYS A 6 -3.16 5.03 8.95
N ASN A 7 -3.06 6.34 8.69
CA ASN A 7 -3.86 7.36 9.37
C ASN A 7 -5.28 7.54 8.76
N ALA A 8 -5.62 6.76 7.72
CA ALA A 8 -6.93 6.79 7.08
C ALA A 8 -7.45 5.36 6.84
N PRO A 9 -7.67 4.56 7.90
CA PRO A 9 -8.31 3.26 7.75
C PRO A 9 -9.74 3.44 7.25
N LYS A 10 -10.15 2.57 6.32
CA LYS A 10 -11.53 2.53 5.82
C LYS A 10 -12.43 1.83 6.84
N PRO A 11 -13.78 1.98 6.75
CA PRO A 11 -14.71 1.32 7.65
C PRO A 11 -14.57 -0.21 7.72
N ASN A 12 -14.02 -0.83 6.69
CA ASN A 12 -13.74 -2.27 6.63
C ASN A 12 -12.41 -2.68 7.30
N GLY A 13 -11.73 -1.76 7.99
CA GLY A 13 -10.46 -2.00 8.68
C GLY A 13 -9.22 -2.11 7.78
N LYS A 14 -9.38 -2.02 6.45
CA LYS A 14 -8.27 -1.99 5.50
C LYS A 14 -7.71 -0.58 5.36
N VAL A 15 -6.46 -0.48 4.93
CA VAL A 15 -5.78 0.80 4.69
C VAL A 15 -5.40 0.94 3.22
N PRO A 16 -5.47 2.15 2.64
CA PRO A 16 -5.07 2.37 1.25
C PRO A 16 -3.58 2.16 1.02
N VAL A 17 -3.25 1.52 -0.10
CA VAL A 17 -1.88 1.46 -0.63
C VAL A 17 -1.61 2.74 -1.43
N MET A 18 -0.49 3.39 -1.10
CA MET A 18 -0.02 4.61 -1.73
C MET A 18 1.25 4.34 -2.52
N GLY A 19 1.34 4.95 -3.70
CA GLY A 19 2.56 5.05 -4.48
C GLY A 19 3.24 6.40 -4.25
N ARG A 20 4.57 6.39 -4.16
CA ARG A 20 5.43 7.57 -4.16
C ARG A 20 6.48 7.45 -5.26
N ILE A 21 6.54 8.45 -6.12
CA ILE A 21 7.59 8.64 -7.11
C ILE A 21 8.42 9.85 -6.66
N THR A 22 9.74 9.74 -6.78
CA THR A 22 10.66 10.85 -6.49
C THR A 22 11.58 11.03 -7.69
N VAL A 23 11.58 12.24 -8.27
CA VAL A 23 12.42 12.61 -9.42
C VAL A 23 13.10 13.93 -9.07
N ASN A 24 14.43 13.95 -9.05
CA ASN A 24 15.23 15.15 -8.76
C ASN A 24 14.79 15.91 -7.50
N GLY A 25 14.39 15.20 -6.44
CA GLY A 25 13.90 15.79 -5.18
C GLY A 25 12.41 16.13 -5.14
N SER A 26 11.73 16.20 -6.29
CA SER A 26 10.28 16.37 -6.36
C SER A 26 9.54 15.06 -6.06
N ILE A 27 8.55 15.13 -5.16
CA ILE A 27 7.77 13.97 -4.71
C ILE A 27 6.36 14.05 -5.29
N ALA A 28 5.96 12.99 -6.01
CA ALA A 28 4.57 12.76 -6.39
C ALA A 28 4.01 11.57 -5.62
N GLN A 29 2.90 11.77 -4.92
CA GLN A 29 2.18 10.72 -4.19
C GLN A 29 0.82 10.47 -4.85
N PHE A 30 0.45 9.21 -5.02
CA PHE A 30 -0.81 8.82 -5.63
C PHE A 30 -1.42 7.61 -4.91
N SER A 31 -2.74 7.51 -4.94
CA SER A 31 -3.43 6.31 -4.47
C SER A 31 -3.34 5.22 -5.52
N CYS A 32 -2.98 4.01 -5.11
CA CYS A 32 -3.03 2.84 -6.00
C CYS A 32 -4.47 2.33 -6.21
N LYS A 33 -5.47 2.95 -5.55
CA LYS A 33 -6.87 2.50 -5.53
C LYS A 33 -7.04 1.05 -5.02
N LEU A 34 -6.06 0.56 -4.28
CA LEU A 34 -6.05 -0.74 -3.62
C LEU A 34 -6.04 -0.53 -2.11
N ASP A 35 -6.75 -1.40 -1.40
CA ASP A 35 -6.74 -1.44 0.07
C ASP A 35 -6.29 -2.81 0.55
N ILE A 36 -5.49 -2.84 1.61
CA ILE A 36 -4.97 -4.07 2.19
C ILE A 36 -5.16 -4.06 3.70
N ALA A 37 -5.33 -5.25 4.30
CA ALA A 37 -5.23 -5.39 5.74
C ALA A 37 -3.79 -5.07 6.19
N PRO A 38 -3.57 -4.19 7.20
CA PRO A 38 -2.23 -3.85 7.66
C PRO A 38 -1.36 -5.06 8.05
N SER A 39 -1.99 -6.14 8.53
CA SER A 39 -1.32 -7.40 8.90
C SER A 39 -0.74 -8.17 7.70
N LEU A 40 -1.22 -7.92 6.49
CA LEU A 40 -0.74 -8.55 5.26
C LEU A 40 0.33 -7.70 4.54
N TRP A 41 0.88 -6.66 5.18
CA TRP A 41 1.91 -5.82 4.59
C TRP A 41 3.27 -6.06 5.25
N ASP A 42 4.27 -6.38 4.42
CA ASP A 42 5.65 -6.45 4.86
C ASP A 42 6.29 -5.06 4.86
N LEU A 43 6.51 -4.52 6.06
CA LEU A 43 7.16 -3.22 6.26
C LEU A 43 8.63 -3.22 5.82
N LYS A 44 9.32 -4.36 5.86
CA LYS A 44 10.74 -4.45 5.46
C LYS A 44 10.89 -4.29 3.96
N SER A 45 10.00 -4.95 3.20
CA SER A 45 10.09 -4.96 1.74
C SER A 45 9.07 -4.05 1.03
N ASN A 46 8.23 -3.34 1.79
CA ASN A 46 7.25 -2.36 1.30
C ASN A 46 6.32 -2.92 0.21
N ARG A 47 5.82 -4.13 0.47
CA ARG A 47 4.87 -4.85 -0.38
C ARG A 47 3.94 -5.71 0.45
N ALA A 48 2.87 -6.21 -0.16
CA ALA A 48 2.05 -7.25 0.44
C ALA A 48 2.90 -8.50 0.75
N ALA A 49 2.70 -9.06 1.93
CA ALA A 49 3.33 -10.29 2.38
C ALA A 49 2.59 -11.51 1.80
N GLY A 50 3.36 -12.45 1.24
CA GLY A 50 2.83 -13.73 0.74
C GLY A 50 2.17 -13.67 -0.66
N LYS A 51 1.83 -14.85 -1.18
CA LYS A 51 0.96 -15.05 -2.35
C LYS A 51 -0.51 -15.03 -1.90
N SER A 52 -0.96 -13.95 -1.25
CA SER A 52 -2.36 -13.88 -0.82
C SER A 52 -3.31 -14.01 -2.02
N LEU A 53 -4.51 -14.54 -1.81
CA LEU A 53 -5.53 -14.68 -2.86
C LEU A 53 -5.83 -13.34 -3.53
N GLU A 54 -5.78 -12.25 -2.76
CA GLU A 54 -5.92 -10.89 -3.24
C GLU A 54 -4.74 -10.45 -4.12
N ALA A 55 -3.51 -10.88 -3.83
CA ALA A 55 -2.34 -10.57 -4.64
C ALA A 55 -2.30 -11.36 -5.96
N GLN A 56 -2.93 -12.54 -6.02
CA GLN A 56 -3.10 -13.32 -7.25
C GLN A 56 -4.26 -12.84 -8.14
N LYS A 57 -5.21 -12.10 -7.58
CA LYS A 57 -6.39 -11.57 -8.31
C LYS A 57 -6.16 -10.21 -8.98
N ILE A 58 -4.92 -9.69 -8.94
CA ILE A 58 -4.52 -8.43 -9.59
C ILE A 58 -3.92 -8.74 -10.96
#